data_AF-A0A2R4WWS3-F1
#
_entry.id   AF-A0A2R4WWS3-F1
#
_cell.length_a   1.000
_cell.length_b   1.000
_cell.length_c   1.000
_cell.angle_alpha   90.00
_cell.angle_beta   90.00
_cell.angle_gamma   90.00
#
_symmetry.space_group_name_H-M   'P 1'
#
loop_
_entity.id
_entity.type
_entity.pdbx_description
1 polymer ?
#
loop_
_entity_poly.entity_id
_entity_poly.type
_entity_poly.pdbx_seq_one_letter_code
_entity_poly.pdbx_strand_id
1 'polypeptide(L)' 'MPRDRDEIGLGSIVLAHEGADEGWWEAEVIGINGTVHSLRWRDYPTQPTILRRADELALLPPAKA' A
#
# COMPACT_ATOMS: atom_id res chain seq x y z
N MET A 1 0.39 -8.84 -7.83
CA MET A 1 -0.60 -8.36 -6.85
C MET A 1 -0.60 -9.34 -5.69
N PRO A 2 -0.26 -8.90 -4.47
CA PRO A 2 -0.23 -9.76 -3.29
C PRO A 2 -1.63 -10.32 -2.97
N ARG A 3 -1.69 -11.59 -2.57
CA ARG A 3 -2.90 -12.28 -2.13
C ARG A 3 -2.95 -12.48 -0.62
N ASP A 4 -1.80 -12.36 0.02
CA ASP A 4 -1.62 -12.31 1.47
C ASP A 4 -0.77 -11.09 1.85
N ARG A 5 -0.88 -10.62 3.10
CA ARG A 5 -0.10 -9.48 3.60
C ARG A 5 1.40 -9.81 3.68
N ASP A 6 1.77 -11.06 3.91
CA ASP A 6 3.16 -11.51 3.93
C ASP A 6 3.81 -11.49 2.53
N GLU A 7 2.99 -11.42 1.47
CA GLU A 7 3.46 -11.29 0.08
C GLU A 7 3.72 -9.83 -0.34
N ILE A 8 3.44 -8.85 0.52
CA ILE A 8 3.64 -7.43 0.21
C ILE A 8 5.15 -7.15 0.06
N GLY A 9 5.56 -6.89 -1.18
CA GLY A 9 6.95 -6.55 -1.54
C GLY A 9 7.05 -5.26 -2.36
N LEU A 10 8.27 -4.84 -2.69
CA LEU A 10 8.52 -3.71 -3.59
C LEU A 10 7.74 -3.84 -4.90
N GLY A 11 7.15 -2.75 -5.38
CA GLY A 11 6.30 -2.71 -6.58
C GLY A 11 4.90 -3.30 -6.39
N SER A 12 4.57 -3.83 -5.21
CA SER A 12 3.20 -4.26 -4.91
C SER A 12 2.28 -3.06 -4.88
N ILE A 13 1.12 -3.21 -5.51
CA ILE A 13 0.01 -2.27 -5.34
C ILE A 13 -0.83 -2.76 -4.16
N VAL A 14 -1.07 -1.87 -3.20
CA VAL A 14 -1.86 -2.12 -2.00
C VAL A 14 -2.85 -0.97 -1.82
N LEU A 15 -3.83 -1.16 -0.94
CA LEU A 15 -4.68 -0.09 -0.46
C LEU A 15 -4.07 0.47 0.83
N ALA A 16 -3.97 1.79 0.91
CA ALA A 16 -3.52 2.54 2.08
C ALA A 16 -4.41 3.74 2.35
N HIS A 17 -4.33 4.30 3.57
CA HIS A 17 -5.07 5.49 3.97
C HIS A 17 -4.20 6.40 4.85
N GLU A 18 -4.45 7.71 4.82
CA GLU A 18 -3.66 8.71 5.58
C GLU A 18 -4.04 8.76 7.07
N GLY A 19 -5.28 8.40 7.42
CA GLY A 19 -5.79 8.38 8.79
C GLY A 19 -7.15 7.67 8.89
N ALA A 20 -7.64 7.44 10.11
CA ALA A 20 -8.86 6.64 10.33
C ALA A 20 -10.14 7.25 9.72
N ASP A 21 -10.14 8.57 9.50
CA ASP A 21 -11.27 9.30 8.91
C ASP A 21 -11.18 9.40 7.37
N GLU A 22 -10.09 8.88 6.78
CA GLU A 22 -9.82 8.95 5.35
C GLU A 22 -10.18 7.64 4.62
N GLY A 23 -10.48 7.77 3.33
CA GLY A 23 -10.72 6.62 2.46
C GLY A 23 -9.45 5.81 2.17
N TRP A 24 -9.64 4.62 1.59
CA TRP A 24 -8.56 3.76 1.11
C TRP A 24 -8.28 4.03 -0.37
N TRP A 25 -7.00 4.18 -0.73
CA TRP A 25 -6.55 4.47 -2.08
C TRP A 25 -5.36 3.59 -2.48
N GLU A 26 -5.19 3.34 -3.77
CA GLU A 26 -4.07 2.55 -4.25
C GLU A 26 -2.73 3.26 -4.11
N ALA A 27 -1.77 2.55 -3.53
CA ALA A 27 -0.40 2.98 -3.41
C ALA A 27 0.56 1.85 -3.81
N GLU A 28 1.70 2.24 -4.37
CA GLU A 28 2.80 1.35 -4.70
C GLU A 28 3.80 1.32 -3.53
N VAL A 29 4.25 0.13 -3.15
CA VAL A 29 5.37 -0.04 -2.23
C VAL A 29 6.67 0.31 -2.93
N ILE A 30 7.28 1.44 -2.55
CA ILE A 30 8.54 1.94 -3.13
C ILE A 30 9.76 1.72 -2.23
N GLY A 31 9.55 1.28 -0.99
CA GLY A 31 10.62 0.99 -0.02
C GLY A 31 10.12 0.10 1.10
N ILE A 32 11.02 -0.69 1.70
CA ILE A 32 10.73 -1.54 2.85
C ILE A 32 11.88 -1.42 3.85
N ASN A 33 11.56 -1.13 5.11
CA ASN A 33 12.49 -1.10 6.23
C ASN A 33 11.92 -1.93 7.39
N GLY A 34 12.39 -3.17 7.51
CA GLY A 34 11.82 -4.13 8.47
C GLY A 34 10.35 -4.39 8.15
N THR A 35 9.46 -4.05 9.08
CA THR A 35 8.00 -4.21 8.93
C THR A 35 7.30 -2.97 8.39
N VAL A 36 8.04 -1.90 8.08
CA VAL A 36 7.50 -0.61 7.62
C VAL A 36 7.71 -0.47 6.12
N HIS A 37 6.65 -0.10 5.42
CA HIS A 37 6.57 0.09 3.98
C HIS A 37 6.49 1.58 3.66
N SER A 38 7.34 2.06 2.77
CA SER A 38 7.24 3.38 2.15
C SER A 38 6.35 3.28 0.92
N LEU A 39 5.32 4.11 0.86
CA LEU A 39 4.29 4.04 -0.17
C LEU A 39 4.24 5.33 -0.97
N ARG A 40 3.99 5.19 -2.27
CA ARG A 40 3.67 6.29 -3.19
C ARG A 40 2.26 6.09 -3.73
N TRP A 41 1.41 7.12 -3.62
CA TRP A 41 0.07 7.09 -4.20
C TRP A 41 0.13 6.90 -5.71
N ARG A 42 -0.61 5.91 -6.23
CA ARG A 42 -0.58 5.54 -7.65
C ARG A 42 -1.02 6.69 -8.54
N ASP A 43 -2.13 7.32 -8.16
CA ASP A 43 -2.81 8.33 -8.99
C ASP A 43 -2.39 9.77 -8.60
N TYR A 44 -1.61 9.92 -7.51
CA TYR A 44 -1.12 11.20 -6.99
C TYR A 44 0.39 11.16 -6.67
N PRO A 45 1.27 10.89 -7.65
CA PRO A 45 2.68 10.60 -7.40
C PRO A 45 3.51 11.80 -6.89
N THR A 46 2.95 13.02 -6.93
CA THR A 46 3.58 14.24 -6.39
C THR A 46 3.24 14.47 -4.91
N GLN A 47 2.25 13.76 -4.36
CA GLN A 47 1.97 13.82 -2.93
C GLN A 47 3.09 13.16 -2.11
N PRO A 48 3.24 13.55 -0.83
CA PRO A 48 4.23 12.93 0.05
C PRO A 48 4.06 11.42 0.14
N THR A 49 5.18 10.72 0.26
CA THR A 49 5.17 9.29 0.57
C THR A 49 4.70 9.08 2.00
N ILE A 50 3.89 8.05 2.22
CA ILE A 50 3.46 7.66 3.57
C ILE A 50 4.14 6.38 4.02
N LEU A 51 4.23 6.19 5.35
CA LEU A 51 4.81 5.01 5.98
C LEU A 51 3.72 4.20 6.67
N ARG A 52 3.65 2.89 6.41
CA ARG A 52 2.69 1.98 7.04
C ARG A 52 3.30 0.61 7.33
N ARG A 53 2.83 -0.03 8.40
CA ARG A 53 3.07 -1.44 8.66
C ARG A 53 2.16 -2.31 7.78
N ALA A 54 2.55 -3.56 7.57
CA ALA A 54 1.76 -4.50 6.75
C ALA A 54 0.33 -4.71 7.28
N ASP A 55 0.12 -4.63 8.60
CA ASP A 55 -1.18 -4.78 9.24
C ASP A 55 -2.11 -3.56 9.05
N GLU A 56 -1.54 -2.41 8.72
CA GLU A 56 -2.22 -1.16 8.36
C GLU A 56 -2.53 -1.08 6.85
N LEU A 57 -2.11 -2.08 6.06
CA LEU A 57 -2.35 -2.17 4.62
C LEU A 57 -3.49 -3.15 4.30
N ALA A 58 -4.23 -2.83 3.25
CA ALA A 58 -5.23 -3.75 2.68
C ALA A 58 -4.80 -4.23 1.30
N LEU A 59 -5.22 -5.45 0.96
CA LEU A 59 -4.99 -6.02 -0.36
C LEU A 59 -6.09 -5.55 -1.31
N LEU A 60 -5.77 -5.37 -2.60
CA LEU A 60 -6.81 -5.17 -3.59
C LEU A 60 -7.65 -6.45 -3.71
N PRO A 61 -8.95 -6.33 -4.01
CA PRO A 61 -9.76 -7.48 -4.33
C PRO A 61 -9.14 -8.23 -5.51
N PRO A 62 -9.23 -9.57 -5.53
CA PRO A 62 -8.73 -10.35 -6.66
C PRO A 62 -9.37 -9.84 -7.95
N ALA A 63 -8.55 -9.63 -8.98
CA ALA A 63 -9.05 -9.28 -10.30
C ALA A 63 -10.05 -10.35 -10.73
N LYS A 64 -11.24 -9.92 -11.15
CA LYS A 64 -12.22 -10.83 -11.75
C LYS A 64 -11.59 -11.40 -13.01
N ALA A 65 -11.47 -12.73 -13.08
CA ALA A 65 -11.01 -13.46 -14.26
C ALA A 65 -11.97 -13.27 -15.44
#